data_AF-A0A7X7TSI2-F1
#
_entry.id   AF-A0A7X7TSI2-F1
#
_cell.length_a   1.000
_cell.length_b   1.000
_cell.length_c   1.000
_cell.angle_alpha   90.00
_cell.angle_beta   90.00
_cell.angle_gamma   90.00
#
_symmetry.space_group_name_H-M   'P 1'
#
loop_
_entity.id
_entity.type
_entity.pdbx_description
1 polymer ?
#
loop_
_entity_poly.entity_id
_entity_poly.type
_entity_poly.pdbx_seq_one_letter_code
_entity_poly.pdbx_strand_id
1 'polypeptide(L)'
;MKLPLFPKNETYINIILTIFSIFLLISIIIRIPTDRANLSVSVFYNDDSRVLFYTGNEDISGDVQLVIPMEGVKEDSKEFLEKVNGRYVGNLEFYGDQGFVKKFYDETHYDKIVKVHYVKPEELSKYDDYTLFKRLWRSVFERSINVIVLPRADITYKAYDEFAKFFQISQEIPAPDSTNWNSHIYGILLGIFVSLQMPIAILGFLLYSKYWLYISVMSIIGTIAVFFSSKNKFTQMVNFFLLGVLTNFSLYSSPYLNDLDLYRGVKISLVALPIVVAAKIILEIIKEKKISKTYIALFSVVGGLAIVYMLLRSGNYGYVTEFEEKIRIMLENIFIIRPRLKELLFLPMFLLSDVTENKYWKNILLFFGSIGVVSIFNSFCHMKAPMFTVVYREVVTVLVAMAIYAIVLIIKDLILVWTGKK
;
A
#
# COMPACT_ATOMS: atom_id res chain seq x y z
N MET A 1 -38.66 12.38 -3.03
CA MET A 1 -37.77 12.25 -4.20
C MET A 1 -36.54 11.43 -3.77
N LYS A 2 -36.46 10.13 -4.12
CA LYS A 2 -35.28 9.30 -3.79
C LYS A 2 -34.19 9.64 -4.80
N LEU A 3 -33.30 10.58 -4.48
CA LEU A 3 -32.05 10.73 -5.23
C LEU A 3 -31.34 9.37 -5.19
N PRO A 4 -31.14 8.69 -6.34
CA PRO A 4 -30.35 7.49 -6.34
C PRO A 4 -28.91 7.90 -5.98
N LEU A 5 -28.53 7.68 -4.72
CA LEU A 5 -27.20 7.97 -4.19
C LEU A 5 -26.07 7.33 -5.04
N PHE A 6 -26.40 6.24 -5.74
CA PHE A 6 -25.49 5.50 -6.61
C PHE A 6 -26.20 5.16 -7.93
N PRO A 7 -25.53 5.24 -9.09
CA PRO A 7 -25.99 4.61 -10.33
C PRO A 7 -26.11 3.11 -10.10
N LYS A 8 -27.16 2.48 -10.62
CA LYS A 8 -27.35 1.01 -10.56
C LYS A 8 -27.40 0.35 -11.94
N ASN A 9 -26.96 1.07 -12.96
CA ASN A 9 -26.93 0.59 -14.34
C ASN A 9 -25.54 0.00 -14.61
N GLU A 10 -25.46 -1.33 -14.71
CA GLU A 10 -24.19 -2.04 -14.94
C GLU A 10 -23.53 -1.64 -16.27
N THR A 11 -24.33 -1.40 -17.33
CA THR A 11 -23.79 -0.95 -18.62
C THR A 11 -23.10 0.41 -18.48
N TYR A 12 -23.72 1.34 -17.74
CA TYR A 12 -23.13 2.64 -17.46
C TYR A 12 -21.82 2.53 -16.68
N ILE A 13 -21.80 1.71 -15.62
CA ILE A 13 -20.58 1.49 -14.83
C ILE A 13 -19.47 0.84 -15.67
N ASN A 14 -19.81 -0.17 -16.47
CA ASN A 14 -18.84 -0.84 -17.33
C ASN A 14 -18.25 0.09 -18.41
N ILE A 15 -19.04 1.04 -18.94
CA ILE A 15 -18.54 2.07 -19.86
C ILE A 15 -17.51 2.96 -19.15
N ILE A 16 -17.83 3.47 -17.95
CA ILE A 16 -16.90 4.28 -17.16
C ILE A 16 -15.61 3.50 -16.90
N LEU A 17 -15.73 2.26 -16.43
CA LEU A 17 -14.59 1.40 -16.14
C LEU A 17 -13.71 1.17 -17.36
N THR A 18 -14.32 0.94 -18.52
CA THR A 18 -13.58 0.70 -19.77
C THR A 18 -12.76 1.93 -20.16
N ILE A 19 -13.37 3.12 -20.15
CA ILE A 19 -12.70 4.38 -20.48
C ILE A 19 -11.52 4.63 -19.55
N PHE A 20 -11.75 4.54 -18.23
CA PHE A 20 -10.69 4.76 -17.24
C PHE A 20 -9.61 3.68 -17.28
N SER A 21 -9.97 2.42 -17.55
CA SER A 21 -8.99 1.33 -17.66
C SER A 21 -8.04 1.54 -18.82
N ILE A 22 -8.54 1.93 -20.00
CA ILE A 22 -7.69 2.21 -21.17
C ILE A 22 -6.74 3.37 -20.87
N PHE A 23 -7.26 4.47 -20.33
CA PHE A 23 -6.45 5.63 -19.97
C PHE A 23 -5.37 5.31 -18.93
N LEU A 24 -5.73 4.60 -17.86
CA LEU A 24 -4.79 4.25 -16.79
C LEU A 24 -3.77 3.20 -17.24
N LEU A 25 -4.15 2.27 -18.12
CA LEU A 25 -3.20 1.30 -18.69
C LEU A 25 -2.09 2.02 -19.46
N ILE A 26 -2.45 2.97 -20.32
CA ILE A 26 -1.49 3.81 -21.05
C ILE A 26 -0.60 4.58 -20.06
N SER A 27 -1.22 5.19 -19.03
CA SER A 27 -0.51 5.94 -18.00
C SER A 27 0.52 5.09 -17.25
N ILE A 28 0.16 3.85 -16.88
CA ILE A 28 1.06 2.89 -16.22
C ILE A 28 2.22 2.54 -17.15
N ILE A 29 1.96 2.24 -18.43
CA ILE A 29 3.01 1.85 -19.38
C ILE A 29 4.02 2.98 -19.58
N ILE A 30 3.55 4.22 -19.74
CA ILE A 30 4.43 5.40 -19.90
C ILE A 30 5.23 5.68 -18.62
N ARG A 31 4.74 5.27 -17.44
CA ARG A 31 5.42 5.42 -16.15
C ARG A 31 6.55 4.41 -15.91
N ILE A 32 6.51 3.22 -16.52
CA ILE A 32 7.49 2.15 -16.28
C ILE A 32 8.95 2.61 -16.45
N PRO A 33 9.34 3.34 -17.51
CA PRO A 33 10.73 3.78 -17.68
C PRO A 33 11.22 4.68 -16.55
N THR A 34 10.39 5.63 -16.11
CA THR A 34 10.69 6.51 -14.97
C THR A 34 10.86 5.70 -13.69
N ASP A 35 9.88 4.85 -13.38
CA ASP A 35 9.93 4.00 -12.19
C ASP A 35 11.17 3.08 -12.20
N ARG A 36 11.62 2.61 -13.38
CA ARG A 36 12.85 1.80 -13.52
C ARG A 36 14.12 2.62 -13.31
N ALA A 37 14.19 3.84 -13.83
CA ALA A 37 15.36 4.72 -13.62
C ALA A 37 15.57 5.01 -12.12
N ASN A 38 14.46 5.11 -11.37
CA ASN A 38 14.45 5.38 -9.94
C ASN A 38 14.71 4.13 -9.06
N LEU A 39 15.02 2.97 -9.67
CA LEU A 39 15.49 1.77 -8.97
C LEU A 39 17.02 1.64 -8.93
N SER A 40 17.74 2.64 -9.44
CA SER A 40 19.18 2.75 -9.25
C SER A 40 19.50 2.82 -7.75
N VAL A 41 20.48 2.04 -7.32
CA VAL A 41 20.81 1.86 -5.91
C VAL A 41 22.32 1.87 -5.72
N SER A 42 22.78 2.49 -4.64
CA SER A 42 24.18 2.46 -4.23
C SER A 42 24.31 1.71 -2.92
N VAL A 43 25.36 0.90 -2.82
CA VAL A 43 25.63 0.10 -1.62
C VAL A 43 26.92 0.58 -0.99
N PHE A 44 26.84 0.96 0.28
CA PHE A 44 27.99 1.35 1.09
C PHE A 44 28.14 0.41 2.27
N TYR A 45 29.35 0.35 2.82
CA TYR A 45 29.58 -0.31 4.10
C TYR A 45 29.43 0.70 5.24
N ASN A 46 29.09 0.20 6.43
CA ASN A 46 28.90 1.01 7.62
C ASN A 46 30.17 1.73 8.10
N ASP A 47 31.34 1.32 7.64
CA ASP A 47 32.66 1.91 7.91
C ASP A 47 33.18 2.79 6.76
N ASP A 48 32.37 3.03 5.72
CA ASP A 48 32.75 3.87 4.58
C ASP A 48 32.76 5.35 4.99
N SER A 49 33.89 6.04 4.78
CA SER A 49 34.08 7.45 5.16
C SER A 49 33.11 8.42 4.45
N ARG A 50 32.48 7.98 3.36
CA ARG A 50 31.48 8.77 2.62
C ARG A 50 30.11 8.81 3.32
N VAL A 51 29.84 7.91 4.26
CA VAL A 51 28.56 7.80 4.97
C VAL A 51 28.73 8.16 6.44
N LEU A 52 27.94 9.12 6.92
CA LEU A 52 27.96 9.55 8.32
C LEU A 52 26.59 9.33 8.96
N PHE A 53 26.54 8.50 10.01
CA PHE A 53 25.40 8.47 10.93
C PHE A 53 25.55 9.62 11.92
N TYR A 54 24.64 10.58 11.87
CA TYR A 54 24.76 11.86 12.55
C TYR A 54 23.84 11.93 13.76
N THR A 55 24.41 12.16 14.94
CA THR A 55 23.69 12.34 16.21
C THR A 55 23.70 13.79 16.70
N GLY A 56 24.41 14.68 16.00
CA GLY A 56 24.52 16.11 16.34
C GLY A 56 25.87 16.51 16.95
N ASN A 57 26.77 15.55 17.17
CA ASN A 57 28.07 15.80 17.83
C ASN A 57 29.26 15.58 16.89
N GLU A 58 29.04 14.95 15.74
CA GLU A 58 30.07 14.56 14.80
C GLU A 58 30.43 15.70 13.85
N ASP A 59 31.72 15.88 13.57
CA ASP A 59 32.18 16.80 12.52
C ASP A 59 31.97 16.20 11.13
N ILE A 60 31.32 16.96 10.25
CA ILE A 60 31.07 16.53 8.86
C ILE A 60 32.34 16.79 8.05
N SER A 61 33.18 15.76 7.88
CA SER A 61 34.43 15.86 7.12
C SER A 61 34.19 16.15 5.63
N GLY A 62 35.25 16.53 4.91
CA GLY A 62 35.19 16.81 3.46
C GLY A 62 34.79 15.61 2.62
N ASP A 63 35.12 14.39 3.07
CA ASP A 63 34.89 13.15 2.33
C ASP A 63 33.45 12.62 2.45
N VAL A 64 32.69 13.10 3.45
CA VAL A 64 31.30 12.70 3.66
C VAL A 64 30.44 13.18 2.48
N GLN A 65 29.73 12.25 1.86
CA GLN A 65 28.78 12.51 0.77
C GLN A 65 27.32 12.35 1.23
N LEU A 66 27.07 11.49 2.23
CA LEU A 66 25.75 11.19 2.78
C LEU A 66 25.74 11.39 4.30
N VAL A 67 24.87 12.26 4.78
CA VAL A 67 24.62 12.52 6.20
C VAL A 67 23.27 11.91 6.58
N ILE A 68 23.24 10.99 7.54
CA ILE A 68 22.04 10.27 7.97
C ILE A 68 21.66 10.72 9.39
N PRO A 69 20.64 11.58 9.56
CA PRO A 69 20.19 12.01 10.87
C PRO A 69 19.59 10.85 11.68
N MET A 70 20.17 10.58 12.84
CA MET A 70 19.68 9.61 13.81
C MET A 70 18.68 10.27 14.77
N GLU A 71 17.93 9.47 15.52
CA GLU A 71 17.05 9.99 16.56
C GLU A 71 17.83 10.82 17.60
N GLY A 72 17.27 11.98 17.97
CA GLY A 72 17.84 12.82 19.04
C GLY A 72 18.71 14.00 18.56
N VAL A 73 18.78 14.27 17.26
CA VAL A 73 19.39 15.50 16.73
C VAL A 73 18.62 16.72 17.27
N LYS A 74 19.32 17.57 18.02
CA LYS A 74 18.73 18.75 18.68
C LYS A 74 18.78 20.03 17.86
N GLU A 75 19.58 20.02 16.80
CA GLU A 75 19.82 21.16 15.93
C GLU A 75 18.55 21.59 15.21
N ASP A 76 18.48 22.86 14.87
CA ASP A 76 17.40 23.33 14.01
C ASP A 76 17.69 23.01 12.53
N SER A 77 16.65 23.11 11.69
CA SER A 77 16.77 22.77 10.27
C SER A 77 17.75 23.69 9.51
N LYS A 78 17.97 24.93 9.98
CA LYS A 78 18.82 25.91 9.31
C LYS A 78 20.29 25.70 9.68
N GLU A 79 20.57 25.47 10.96
CA GLU A 79 21.88 25.04 11.45
C GLU A 79 22.32 23.76 10.75
N PHE A 80 21.41 22.78 10.63
CA PHE A 80 21.68 21.55 9.92
C PHE A 80 21.93 21.79 8.42
N LEU A 81 21.19 22.70 7.77
CA LEU A 81 21.39 23.07 6.37
C LEU A 81 22.81 23.61 6.11
N GLU A 82 23.29 24.49 6.98
CA GLU A 82 24.65 25.07 6.89
C GLU A 82 25.72 23.97 7.01
N LYS A 83 25.53 23.01 7.92
CA LYS A 83 26.47 21.90 8.13
C LYS A 83 26.50 20.91 6.97
N VAL A 84 25.33 20.54 6.44
CA VAL A 84 25.22 19.59 5.32
C VAL A 84 25.90 20.14 4.07
N ASN A 85 25.81 21.45 3.82
CA ASN A 85 26.53 22.16 2.75
C ASN A 85 26.44 21.47 1.38
N GLY A 86 25.23 21.15 0.93
CA GLY A 86 25.02 20.57 -0.41
C GLY A 86 25.24 19.05 -0.55
N ARG A 87 25.51 18.34 0.55
CA ARG A 87 25.63 16.87 0.60
C ARG A 87 24.27 16.17 0.67
N TYR A 88 24.21 14.88 0.34
CA TYR A 88 22.97 14.13 0.47
C TYR A 88 22.55 13.96 1.93
N VAL A 89 21.26 14.06 2.18
CA VAL A 89 20.64 13.75 3.48
C VAL A 89 19.89 12.44 3.38
N GLY A 90 20.15 11.52 4.30
CA GLY A 90 19.54 10.20 4.32
C GLY A 90 18.25 10.16 5.14
N ASN A 91 17.12 9.90 4.51
CA ASN A 91 15.89 9.48 5.18
C ASN A 91 15.99 7.99 5.51
N LEU A 92 16.47 7.66 6.71
CA LEU A 92 16.73 6.29 7.14
C LEU A 92 15.45 5.57 7.56
N GLU A 93 15.22 4.41 6.95
CA GLU A 93 14.09 3.54 7.29
C GLU A 93 14.28 2.88 8.67
N PHE A 94 13.19 2.84 9.46
CA PHE A 94 13.06 2.19 10.78
C PHE A 94 13.84 2.75 11.95
N TYR A 95 15.04 3.29 11.73
CA TYR A 95 15.97 3.66 12.81
C TYR A 95 16.40 5.14 12.80
N GLY A 96 16.01 5.90 11.78
CA GLY A 96 16.33 7.33 11.68
C GLY A 96 15.21 8.21 12.19
N ASP A 97 15.52 9.50 12.33
CA ASP A 97 14.53 10.52 12.68
C ASP A 97 13.78 11.02 11.43
N GLN A 98 12.81 10.24 10.97
CA GLN A 98 11.98 10.63 9.82
C GLN A 98 11.19 11.92 10.07
N GLY A 99 10.89 12.22 11.34
CA GLY A 99 10.20 13.45 11.73
C GLY A 99 11.08 14.68 11.53
N PHE A 100 12.34 14.59 11.95
CA PHE A 100 13.36 15.62 11.71
C PHE A 100 13.60 15.83 10.22
N VAL A 101 13.85 14.76 9.45
CA VAL A 101 14.11 14.89 8.00
C VAL A 101 12.93 15.50 7.26
N LYS A 102 11.70 15.15 7.64
CA LYS A 102 10.49 15.78 7.10
C LYS A 102 10.42 17.27 7.46
N LYS A 103 10.65 17.62 8.72
CA LYS A 103 10.66 19.03 9.18
C LYS A 103 11.73 19.84 8.44
N PHE A 104 12.92 19.27 8.29
CA PHE A 104 14.02 19.85 7.53
C PHE A 104 13.60 20.14 6.09
N TYR A 105 12.96 19.18 5.41
CA TYR A 105 12.41 19.40 4.07
C TYR A 105 11.35 20.51 4.05
N ASP A 106 10.36 20.47 4.94
CA ASP A 106 9.26 21.43 4.98
C ASP A 106 9.75 22.88 5.20
N GLU A 107 10.83 23.07 5.97
CA GLU A 107 11.39 24.39 6.31
C GLU A 107 12.40 24.90 5.29
N THR A 108 13.20 24.02 4.67
CA THR A 108 14.34 24.41 3.80
C THR A 108 14.13 24.11 2.32
N HIS A 109 13.15 23.25 1.99
CA HIS A 109 12.93 22.70 0.65
C HIS A 109 14.16 22.00 0.06
N TYR A 110 14.98 21.39 0.92
CA TYR A 110 16.20 20.69 0.52
C TYR A 110 15.89 19.52 -0.43
N ASP A 111 16.53 19.49 -1.60
CA ASP A 111 16.19 18.60 -2.70
C ASP A 111 17.07 17.34 -2.77
N LYS A 112 18.20 17.29 -2.05
CA LYS A 112 19.11 16.15 -2.00
C LYS A 112 18.81 15.17 -0.86
N ILE A 113 17.55 14.80 -0.68
CA ILE A 113 17.14 13.81 0.32
C ILE A 113 16.90 12.44 -0.31
N VAL A 114 17.70 11.45 0.08
CA VAL A 114 17.65 10.07 -0.46
C VAL A 114 17.13 9.10 0.60
N LYS A 115 16.45 8.03 0.16
CA LYS A 115 15.98 6.98 1.07
C LYS A 115 17.11 6.00 1.37
N VAL A 116 17.32 5.71 2.65
CA VAL A 116 18.39 4.85 3.12
C VAL A 116 17.83 3.61 3.82
N HIS A 117 18.36 2.43 3.49
CA HIS A 117 18.12 1.20 4.21
C HIS A 117 19.40 0.75 4.91
N TYR A 118 19.34 0.58 6.22
CA TYR A 118 20.47 0.08 7.00
C TYR A 118 20.16 -1.30 7.57
N VAL A 119 21.09 -2.24 7.41
CA VAL A 119 21.09 -3.51 8.14
C VAL A 119 22.07 -3.37 9.29
N LYS A 120 21.57 -3.47 10.54
CA LYS A 120 22.46 -3.34 11.69
C LYS A 120 23.32 -4.60 11.88
N PRO A 121 24.56 -4.49 12.37
CA PRO A 121 25.40 -5.64 12.69
C PRO A 121 24.72 -6.66 13.60
N GLU A 122 23.93 -6.22 14.59
CA GLU A 122 23.26 -7.11 15.54
C GLU A 122 22.13 -7.92 14.89
N GLU A 123 21.57 -7.43 13.78
CA GLU A 123 20.51 -8.12 13.04
C GLU A 123 21.04 -9.25 12.15
N LEU A 124 22.34 -9.27 11.84
CA LEU A 124 22.94 -10.29 10.96
C LEU A 124 22.70 -11.72 11.46
N SER A 125 22.66 -11.92 12.78
CA SER A 125 22.38 -13.21 13.41
C SER A 125 21.03 -13.82 13.04
N LYS A 126 20.10 -13.02 12.50
CA LYS A 126 18.76 -13.44 12.10
C LYS A 126 18.67 -13.89 10.64
N TYR A 127 19.76 -13.79 9.88
CA TYR A 127 19.77 -13.98 8.43
C TYR A 127 20.84 -14.99 8.00
N ASP A 128 20.48 -15.78 7.00
CA ASP A 128 21.42 -16.42 6.09
C ASP A 128 21.66 -15.53 4.85
N ASP A 129 22.55 -15.96 3.95
CA ASP A 129 22.87 -15.25 2.71
C ASP A 129 21.62 -15.02 1.82
N TYR A 130 20.78 -16.02 1.67
CA TYR A 130 19.57 -15.95 0.85
C TYR A 130 18.48 -15.04 1.43
N THR A 131 18.22 -15.11 2.73
CA THR A 131 17.22 -14.28 3.42
C THR A 131 17.68 -12.83 3.53
N LEU A 132 18.99 -12.57 3.67
CA LEU A 132 19.57 -11.24 3.57
C LEU A 132 19.42 -10.68 2.16
N PHE A 133 19.75 -11.46 1.12
CA PHE A 133 19.49 -11.09 -0.29
C PHE A 133 18.01 -10.69 -0.49
N LYS A 134 17.06 -11.48 0.02
CA LYS A 134 15.62 -11.15 -0.05
C LYS A 134 15.26 -9.87 0.71
N ARG A 135 15.93 -9.55 1.82
CA ARG A 135 15.74 -8.26 2.53
C ARG A 135 16.20 -7.09 1.65
N LEU A 136 17.33 -7.22 0.96
CA LEU A 136 17.85 -6.21 0.02
C LEU A 136 16.95 -6.07 -1.21
N TRP A 137 16.52 -7.19 -1.79
CA TRP A 137 15.57 -7.20 -2.90
C TRP A 137 14.30 -6.41 -2.58
N ARG A 138 13.71 -6.65 -1.40
CA ARG A 138 12.51 -5.94 -0.93
C ARG A 138 12.77 -4.46 -0.62
N SER A 139 13.97 -4.09 -0.16
CA SER A 139 14.31 -2.67 0.03
C SER A 139 14.24 -1.90 -1.28
N VAL A 140 14.65 -2.51 -2.40
CA VAL A 140 14.53 -1.85 -3.71
C VAL A 140 13.13 -2.00 -4.30
N PHE A 141 12.60 -3.21 -4.49
CA PHE A 141 11.33 -3.38 -5.22
C PHE A 141 10.08 -2.93 -4.45
N GLU A 142 10.04 -3.07 -3.12
CA GLU A 142 8.84 -2.71 -2.33
C GLU A 142 8.92 -1.29 -1.76
N ARG A 143 10.09 -0.65 -1.76
CA ARG A 143 10.33 0.64 -1.07
C ARG A 143 11.16 1.66 -1.86
N SER A 144 11.69 1.26 -3.02
CA SER A 144 12.52 2.09 -3.92
C SER A 144 13.65 2.80 -3.18
N ILE A 145 14.40 2.06 -2.35
CA ILE A 145 15.55 2.59 -1.61
C ILE A 145 16.67 2.99 -2.58
N ASN A 146 17.26 4.17 -2.34
CA ASN A 146 18.35 4.71 -3.15
C ASN A 146 19.73 4.28 -2.62
N VAL A 147 19.86 4.16 -1.29
CA VAL A 147 21.13 3.82 -0.64
C VAL A 147 20.94 2.68 0.35
N ILE A 148 21.76 1.65 0.23
CA ILE A 148 21.80 0.54 1.19
C ILE A 148 23.13 0.62 1.95
N VAL A 149 23.07 0.60 3.27
CA VAL A 149 24.24 0.53 4.14
C VAL A 149 24.30 -0.84 4.79
N LEU A 150 25.43 -1.51 4.64
CA LEU A 150 25.64 -2.89 5.10
C LEU A 150 26.86 -3.02 6.02
N PRO A 151 26.82 -3.94 7.00
CA PRO A 151 27.98 -4.28 7.81
C PRO A 151 28.91 -5.22 7.04
N ARG A 152 30.23 -5.08 7.24
CA ARG A 152 31.20 -6.04 6.67
C ARG A 152 31.09 -7.39 7.36
N ALA A 153 30.64 -8.40 6.60
CA ALA A 153 30.57 -9.79 7.03
C ALA A 153 30.50 -10.71 5.80
N ASP A 154 30.93 -11.96 5.95
CA ASP A 154 30.92 -12.96 4.86
C ASP A 154 29.51 -13.15 4.26
N ILE A 155 28.48 -13.18 5.11
CA ILE A 155 27.09 -13.29 4.66
C ILE A 155 26.64 -12.07 3.87
N THR A 156 27.16 -10.89 4.20
CA THR A 156 26.86 -9.64 3.49
C THR A 156 27.44 -9.67 2.10
N TYR A 157 28.69 -10.12 1.94
CA TYR A 157 29.35 -10.20 0.63
C TYR A 157 28.61 -11.15 -0.30
N LYS A 158 28.23 -12.34 0.18
CA LYS A 158 27.43 -13.30 -0.60
C LYS A 158 26.06 -12.75 -0.99
N ALA A 159 25.36 -12.13 -0.05
CA ALA A 159 24.06 -11.52 -0.32
C ALA A 159 24.15 -10.36 -1.32
N TYR A 160 25.20 -9.54 -1.22
CA TYR A 160 25.50 -8.46 -2.15
C TYR A 160 25.82 -8.98 -3.55
N ASP A 161 26.63 -10.04 -3.68
CA ASP A 161 26.99 -10.62 -4.98
C ASP A 161 25.75 -11.16 -5.71
N GLU A 162 24.84 -11.82 -5.01
CA GLU A 162 23.55 -12.21 -5.60
C GLU A 162 22.70 -10.99 -5.95
N PHE A 163 22.64 -9.98 -5.07
CA PHE A 163 21.88 -8.75 -5.30
C PHE A 163 22.36 -7.98 -6.53
N ALA A 164 23.67 -7.81 -6.69
CA ALA A 164 24.29 -7.07 -7.79
C ALA A 164 24.04 -7.69 -9.17
N LYS A 165 23.67 -8.97 -9.27
CA LYS A 165 23.29 -9.61 -10.53
C LYS A 165 21.97 -9.08 -11.10
N PHE A 166 21.10 -8.51 -10.25
CA PHE A 166 19.75 -8.12 -10.64
C PHE A 166 19.52 -6.60 -10.71
N PHE A 167 20.38 -5.80 -10.07
CA PHE A 167 20.22 -4.35 -9.99
C PHE A 167 21.43 -3.62 -10.58
N GLN A 168 21.16 -2.44 -11.13
CA GLN A 168 22.22 -1.52 -11.56
C GLN A 168 22.79 -0.82 -10.33
N ILE A 169 23.92 -1.33 -9.84
CA ILE A 169 24.62 -0.74 -8.70
C ILE A 169 25.38 0.50 -9.18
N SER A 170 24.96 1.66 -8.68
CA SER A 170 25.64 2.93 -8.97
C SER A 170 26.84 3.11 -8.04
N GLN A 171 27.91 3.70 -8.57
CA GLN A 171 29.07 4.09 -7.77
C GLN A 171 28.84 5.40 -7.02
N GLU A 172 27.97 6.26 -7.55
CA GLU A 172 27.56 7.53 -6.96
C GLU A 172 26.17 7.42 -6.33
N ILE A 173 25.85 8.28 -5.37
CA ILE A 173 24.52 8.31 -4.75
C ILE A 173 23.49 8.75 -5.80
N PRO A 174 22.44 7.95 -6.06
CA PRO A 174 21.43 8.31 -7.05
C PRO A 174 20.69 9.58 -6.64
N ALA A 175 20.36 10.42 -7.62
CA ALA A 175 19.55 11.60 -7.36
C ALA A 175 18.15 11.21 -6.85
N PRO A 176 17.58 11.97 -5.90
CA PRO A 176 16.20 11.79 -5.45
C PRO A 176 15.20 11.91 -6.60
N ASP A 177 14.05 11.25 -6.46
CA ASP A 177 13.01 11.30 -7.48
C ASP A 177 12.37 12.70 -7.50
N SER A 178 12.62 13.44 -8.57
CA SER A 178 12.07 14.78 -8.82
C SER A 178 10.93 14.77 -9.83
N THR A 179 10.46 13.59 -10.25
CA THR A 179 9.50 13.46 -11.33
C THR A 179 8.13 14.04 -10.93
N ASN A 180 7.56 14.87 -11.80
CA ASN A 180 6.22 15.43 -11.62
C ASN A 180 5.26 14.91 -12.71
N TRP A 181 4.42 13.95 -12.36
CA TRP A 181 3.44 13.34 -13.28
C TRP A 181 2.12 14.10 -13.38
N ASN A 182 2.13 15.41 -13.15
CA ASN A 182 0.92 16.24 -13.09
C ASN A 182 -0.14 15.63 -12.16
N SER A 183 0.26 15.34 -10.92
CA SER A 183 -0.59 14.76 -9.87
C SER A 183 -1.99 15.40 -9.82
N HIS A 184 -2.06 16.73 -9.95
CA HIS A 184 -3.29 17.50 -9.99
C HIS A 184 -4.28 17.06 -11.09
N ILE A 185 -3.82 16.71 -12.30
CA ILE A 185 -4.67 16.20 -13.38
C ILE A 185 -5.31 14.88 -12.94
N TYR A 186 -4.52 13.96 -12.39
CA TYR A 186 -5.03 12.70 -11.85
C TYR A 186 -5.94 12.91 -10.64
N GLY A 187 -5.69 13.94 -9.83
CA GLY A 187 -6.59 14.36 -8.76
C GLY A 187 -7.96 14.76 -9.30
N ILE A 188 -8.02 15.57 -10.35
CA ILE A 188 -9.29 15.93 -11.01
C ILE A 188 -9.98 14.69 -11.57
N LEU A 189 -9.23 13.80 -12.23
CA LEU A 189 -9.76 12.55 -12.77
C LEU A 189 -10.29 11.62 -11.68
N LEU A 190 -9.61 11.52 -10.54
CA LEU A 190 -10.10 10.82 -9.35
C LEU A 190 -11.44 11.41 -8.89
N GLY A 191 -11.52 12.74 -8.81
CA GLY A 191 -12.75 13.44 -8.46
C GLY A 191 -13.92 13.12 -9.39
N ILE A 192 -13.66 13.16 -10.71
CA ILE A 192 -14.64 12.82 -11.75
C ILE A 192 -15.05 11.37 -11.63
N PHE A 193 -14.10 10.44 -11.52
CA PHE A 193 -14.34 9.00 -11.41
C PHE A 193 -15.27 8.65 -10.25
N VAL A 194 -15.02 9.24 -9.07
CA VAL A 194 -15.85 9.03 -7.89
C VAL A 194 -17.22 9.71 -8.05
N SER A 195 -17.27 10.92 -8.62
CA SER A 195 -18.53 11.65 -8.84
C SER A 195 -19.46 10.96 -9.83
N LEU A 196 -18.93 10.32 -10.87
CA LEU A 196 -19.73 9.52 -11.81
C LEU A 196 -20.40 8.31 -11.12
N GLN A 197 -19.84 7.83 -10.02
CA GLN A 197 -20.36 6.70 -9.25
C GLN A 197 -21.17 7.11 -8.02
N MET A 198 -20.98 8.33 -7.55
CA MET A 198 -21.72 8.92 -6.44
C MET A 198 -21.83 10.43 -6.71
N PRO A 199 -22.88 10.91 -7.40
CA PRO A 199 -22.98 12.30 -7.88
C PRO A 199 -22.75 13.37 -6.81
N ILE A 200 -23.19 13.13 -5.57
CA ILE A 200 -22.99 14.06 -4.46
C ILE A 200 -21.51 14.25 -4.08
N ALA A 201 -20.63 13.33 -4.47
CA ALA A 201 -19.19 13.44 -4.25
C ALA A 201 -18.55 14.60 -5.04
N ILE A 202 -19.26 15.20 -6.01
CA ILE A 202 -18.80 16.41 -6.70
C ILE A 202 -18.55 17.57 -5.74
N LEU A 203 -19.25 17.61 -4.59
CA LEU A 203 -19.00 18.59 -3.52
C LEU A 203 -17.60 18.46 -2.93
N GLY A 204 -16.93 17.32 -3.08
CA GLY A 204 -15.55 17.13 -2.68
C GLY A 204 -14.58 18.09 -3.37
N PHE A 205 -14.89 18.58 -4.57
CA PHE A 205 -14.07 19.59 -5.27
C PHE A 205 -13.96 20.92 -4.50
N LEU A 206 -14.86 21.21 -3.56
CA LEU A 206 -14.73 22.37 -2.66
C LEU A 206 -13.46 22.29 -1.79
N LEU A 207 -12.94 21.09 -1.56
CA LEU A 207 -11.72 20.85 -0.79
C LEU A 207 -10.44 20.91 -1.64
N TYR A 208 -10.55 21.12 -2.96
CA TYR A 208 -9.42 21.03 -3.89
C TYR A 208 -8.28 22.01 -3.56
N SER A 209 -8.59 23.17 -2.96
CA SER A 209 -7.59 24.12 -2.46
C SER A 209 -6.64 23.50 -1.43
N LYS A 210 -7.13 22.56 -0.61
CA LYS A 210 -6.33 21.72 0.29
C LYS A 210 -6.13 20.35 -0.33
N TYR A 211 -5.25 20.26 -1.31
CA TYR A 211 -5.11 19.11 -2.19
C TYR A 211 -4.92 17.75 -1.47
N TRP A 212 -4.10 17.70 -0.41
CA TRP A 212 -3.91 16.46 0.38
C TRP A 212 -5.22 15.97 1.02
N LEU A 213 -6.06 16.90 1.50
CA LEU A 213 -7.34 16.61 2.12
C LEU A 213 -8.34 16.18 1.05
N TYR A 214 -8.34 16.85 -0.09
CA TYR A 214 -9.14 16.47 -1.26
C TYR A 214 -8.90 15.02 -1.69
N ILE A 215 -7.64 14.61 -1.92
CA ILE A 215 -7.33 13.22 -2.30
C ILE A 215 -7.82 12.24 -1.24
N SER A 216 -7.58 12.57 0.03
CA SER A 216 -7.96 11.71 1.15
C SER A 216 -9.47 11.48 1.20
N VAL A 217 -10.25 12.56 1.17
CA VAL A 217 -11.72 12.51 1.18
C VAL A 217 -12.27 11.83 -0.07
N MET A 218 -11.79 12.20 -1.27
CA MET A 218 -12.27 11.60 -2.52
C MET A 218 -11.98 10.11 -2.60
N SER A 219 -10.81 9.66 -2.13
CA SER A 219 -10.47 8.25 -2.15
C SER A 219 -11.30 7.45 -1.12
N ILE A 220 -11.50 7.99 0.09
CA ILE A 220 -12.33 7.36 1.13
C ILE A 220 -13.79 7.25 0.66
N ILE A 221 -14.38 8.34 0.17
CA ILE A 221 -15.72 8.32 -0.41
C ILE A 221 -15.77 7.38 -1.62
N GLY A 222 -14.71 7.38 -2.43
CA GLY A 222 -14.51 6.48 -3.54
C GLY A 222 -14.68 5.02 -3.15
N THR A 223 -14.08 4.55 -2.05
CA THR A 223 -14.23 3.16 -1.58
C THR A 223 -15.68 2.76 -1.32
N ILE A 224 -16.51 3.69 -0.87
CA ILE A 224 -17.94 3.47 -0.63
C ILE A 224 -18.70 3.53 -1.95
N ALA A 225 -18.42 4.53 -2.79
CA ALA A 225 -19.05 4.73 -4.09
C ALA A 225 -18.87 3.51 -5.00
N VAL A 226 -17.62 3.05 -5.16
CA VAL A 226 -17.28 1.90 -6.02
C VAL A 226 -17.89 0.59 -5.54
N PHE A 227 -18.07 0.42 -4.24
CA PHE A 227 -18.69 -0.78 -3.70
C PHE A 227 -20.20 -0.79 -3.96
N PHE A 228 -20.89 0.34 -3.86
CA PHE A 228 -22.35 0.38 -4.01
C PHE A 228 -22.83 0.74 -5.42
N SER A 229 -21.94 1.11 -6.34
CA SER A 229 -22.26 1.46 -7.73
C SER A 229 -22.55 0.25 -8.63
N SER A 230 -21.98 -0.93 -8.32
CA SER A 230 -22.23 -2.18 -9.04
C SER A 230 -22.69 -3.29 -8.10
N LYS A 231 -23.46 -4.25 -8.63
CA LYS A 231 -23.80 -5.51 -7.98
C LYS A 231 -22.82 -6.62 -8.33
N ASN A 232 -22.17 -6.54 -9.50
CA ASN A 232 -21.24 -7.55 -9.96
C ASN A 232 -19.92 -7.48 -9.18
N LYS A 233 -19.55 -8.59 -8.55
CA LYS A 233 -18.35 -8.69 -7.70
C LYS A 233 -17.04 -8.40 -8.46
N PHE A 234 -16.93 -8.86 -9.70
CA PHE A 234 -15.75 -8.61 -10.54
C PHE A 234 -15.65 -7.14 -10.91
N THR A 235 -16.78 -6.54 -11.31
CA THR A 235 -16.87 -5.10 -11.58
C THR A 235 -16.50 -4.26 -10.35
N GLN A 236 -16.91 -4.68 -9.15
CA GLN A 236 -16.49 -4.03 -7.89
C GLN A 236 -14.96 -4.13 -7.70
N MET A 237 -14.36 -5.31 -7.87
CA MET A 237 -12.90 -5.50 -7.73
C MET A 237 -12.11 -4.62 -8.72
N VAL A 238 -12.54 -4.57 -9.99
CA VAL A 238 -11.93 -3.69 -11.00
C VAL A 238 -12.07 -2.22 -10.61
N ASN A 239 -13.24 -1.79 -10.11
CA ASN A 239 -13.39 -0.41 -9.62
C ASN A 239 -12.41 -0.08 -8.48
N PHE A 240 -12.23 -0.97 -7.51
CA PHE A 240 -11.27 -0.77 -6.41
C PHE A 240 -9.84 -0.65 -6.91
N PHE A 241 -9.47 -1.46 -7.90
CA PHE A 241 -8.16 -1.38 -8.54
C PHE A 241 -7.97 -0.02 -9.24
N LEU A 242 -8.92 0.42 -10.08
CA LEU A 242 -8.81 1.72 -10.77
C LEU A 242 -8.82 2.89 -9.80
N LEU A 243 -9.63 2.83 -8.73
CA LEU A 243 -9.60 3.83 -7.66
C LEU A 243 -8.21 3.91 -7.02
N GLY A 244 -7.61 2.77 -6.71
CA GLY A 244 -6.26 2.70 -6.14
C GLY A 244 -5.22 3.33 -7.06
N VAL A 245 -5.23 2.94 -8.34
CA VAL A 245 -4.32 3.50 -9.35
C VAL A 245 -4.49 5.01 -9.50
N LEU A 246 -5.73 5.52 -9.60
CA LEU A 246 -6.02 6.96 -9.67
C LEU A 246 -5.49 7.70 -8.44
N THR A 247 -5.74 7.18 -7.23
CA THR A 247 -5.24 7.77 -5.99
C THR A 247 -3.72 7.77 -5.95
N ASN A 248 -3.06 6.71 -6.42
CA ASN A 248 -1.61 6.66 -6.51
C ASN A 248 -1.05 7.74 -7.45
N PHE A 249 -1.57 7.84 -8.67
CA PHE A 249 -1.15 8.90 -9.59
C PHE A 249 -1.45 10.31 -9.07
N SER A 250 -2.55 10.48 -8.32
CA SER A 250 -2.88 11.76 -7.65
C SER A 250 -1.87 12.14 -6.56
N LEU A 251 -1.13 11.18 -6.00
CA LEU A 251 -0.11 11.40 -5.00
C LEU A 251 1.30 11.46 -5.60
N TYR A 252 1.44 11.36 -6.93
CA TYR A 252 2.75 11.27 -7.58
C TYR A 252 3.43 12.64 -7.62
N SER A 253 4.12 12.97 -6.53
CA SER A 253 5.01 14.12 -6.42
C SER A 253 6.24 13.78 -5.57
N SER A 254 7.30 14.55 -5.75
CA SER A 254 8.61 14.33 -5.12
C SER A 254 8.53 14.07 -3.59
N PRO A 255 7.75 14.81 -2.79
CA PRO A 255 7.62 14.52 -1.36
C PRO A 255 7.11 13.11 -1.03
N TYR A 256 6.13 12.60 -1.79
CA TYR A 256 5.57 11.27 -1.53
C TYR A 256 6.47 10.15 -2.05
N LEU A 257 7.22 10.38 -3.12
CA LEU A 257 8.13 9.38 -3.72
C LEU A 257 9.38 9.16 -2.84
N ASN A 258 9.84 10.23 -2.17
CA ASN A 258 11.01 10.24 -1.29
C ASN A 258 10.67 10.02 0.20
N ASP A 259 9.47 9.50 0.50
CA ASP A 259 9.02 9.18 1.87
C ASP A 259 8.99 10.37 2.85
N LEU A 260 8.86 11.59 2.35
CA LEU A 260 8.75 12.81 3.15
C LEU A 260 7.29 13.06 3.55
N ASP A 261 6.37 12.81 2.63
CA ASP A 261 4.93 12.85 2.90
C ASP A 261 4.29 11.46 2.73
N LEU A 262 3.25 11.22 3.53
CA LEU A 262 2.46 10.00 3.51
C LEU A 262 1.01 10.31 3.21
N TYR A 263 0.32 9.38 2.55
CA TYR A 263 -1.12 9.49 2.31
C TYR A 263 -1.89 9.58 3.64
N ARG A 264 -2.52 10.73 3.90
CA ARG A 264 -3.24 11.02 5.14
C ARG A 264 -4.68 10.49 5.10
N GLY A 265 -4.81 9.19 4.87
CA GLY A 265 -6.10 8.51 4.78
C GLY A 265 -6.05 6.99 4.93
N VAL A 266 -4.85 6.38 4.93
CA VAL A 266 -4.66 4.91 4.89
C VAL A 266 -5.53 4.17 5.91
N LYS A 267 -5.50 4.60 7.17
CA LYS A 267 -6.25 3.91 8.24
C LYS A 267 -7.76 4.08 8.08
N ILE A 268 -8.21 5.28 7.70
CA ILE A 268 -9.64 5.58 7.56
C ILE A 268 -10.21 4.87 6.33
N SER A 269 -9.51 4.91 5.19
CA SER A 269 -9.93 4.22 3.98
C SER A 269 -10.03 2.71 4.19
N LEU A 270 -9.18 2.13 5.04
CA LEU A 270 -9.21 0.71 5.39
C LEU A 270 -10.48 0.30 6.16
N VAL A 271 -11.04 1.17 6.99
CA VAL A 271 -12.15 0.84 7.90
C VAL A 271 -13.50 1.45 7.50
N ALA A 272 -13.50 2.52 6.71
CA ALA A 272 -14.71 3.24 6.33
C ALA A 272 -15.74 2.33 5.64
N LEU A 273 -15.32 1.59 4.61
CA LEU A 273 -16.22 0.68 3.92
C LEU A 273 -16.70 -0.49 4.80
N PRO A 274 -15.82 -1.25 5.51
CA PRO A 274 -16.29 -2.31 6.41
C PRO A 274 -17.30 -1.83 7.45
N ILE A 275 -17.12 -0.62 8.00
CA ILE A 275 -18.09 -0.01 8.93
C ILE A 275 -19.42 0.27 8.23
N VAL A 276 -19.41 0.86 7.03
CA VAL A 276 -20.64 1.14 6.27
C VAL A 276 -21.36 -0.15 5.88
N VAL A 277 -20.62 -1.20 5.49
CA VAL A 277 -21.17 -2.52 5.17
C VAL A 277 -21.78 -3.16 6.42
N ALA A 278 -21.07 -3.15 7.55
CA ALA A 278 -21.59 -3.64 8.83
C ALA A 278 -22.86 -2.91 9.26
N ALA A 279 -22.87 -1.57 9.21
CA ALA A 279 -24.03 -0.76 9.54
C ALA A 279 -25.23 -1.10 8.65
N LYS A 280 -25.01 -1.23 7.32
CA LYS A 280 -26.06 -1.64 6.38
C LYS A 280 -26.64 -3.01 6.74
N ILE A 281 -25.78 -3.99 7.03
CA ILE A 281 -26.19 -5.35 7.44
C ILE A 281 -27.03 -5.28 8.73
N ILE A 282 -26.57 -4.57 9.76
CA ILE A 282 -27.28 -4.42 11.03
C ILE A 282 -28.66 -3.77 10.82
N LEU A 283 -28.74 -2.70 10.03
CA LEU A 283 -29.99 -2.02 9.72
C LEU A 283 -30.98 -2.92 8.98
N GLU A 284 -30.50 -3.77 8.07
CA GLU A 284 -31.35 -4.74 7.36
C GLU A 284 -31.90 -5.80 8.30
N ILE A 285 -31.06 -6.32 9.20
CA ILE A 285 -31.45 -7.30 10.21
C ILE A 285 -32.52 -6.72 11.15
N ILE A 286 -32.33 -5.49 11.65
CA ILE A 286 -33.28 -4.82 12.54
C ILE A 286 -34.65 -4.66 11.85
N LYS A 287 -34.66 -4.28 10.56
CA LYS A 287 -35.89 -4.12 9.79
C LYS A 287 -36.65 -5.42 9.61
N GLU A 288 -35.95 -6.52 9.40
CA GLU A 288 -36.57 -7.82 9.14
C GLU A 288 -37.14 -8.47 10.40
N LYS A 289 -36.74 -8.04 11.61
CA LYS A 289 -37.17 -8.58 12.92
C LYS A 289 -37.06 -10.09 13.09
N LYS A 290 -36.45 -10.81 12.14
CA LYS A 290 -36.36 -12.28 12.10
C LYS A 290 -35.15 -12.84 12.84
N ILE A 291 -34.16 -12.02 13.17
CA ILE A 291 -32.89 -12.49 13.75
C ILE A 291 -32.75 -12.00 15.20
N SER A 292 -32.23 -12.89 16.05
CA SER A 292 -31.96 -12.64 17.47
C SER A 292 -31.09 -11.40 17.71
N LYS A 293 -31.41 -10.62 18.75
CA LYS A 293 -30.57 -9.51 19.25
C LYS A 293 -29.15 -9.98 19.62
N THR A 294 -29.01 -11.23 20.05
CA THR A 294 -27.71 -11.84 20.40
C THR A 294 -26.80 -11.95 19.18
N TYR A 295 -27.36 -12.22 17.99
CA TYR A 295 -26.58 -12.24 16.76
C TYR A 295 -26.03 -10.86 16.41
N ILE A 296 -26.86 -9.82 16.51
CA ILE A 296 -26.44 -8.44 16.25
C ILE A 296 -25.29 -8.05 17.19
N ALA A 297 -25.41 -8.38 18.47
CA ALA A 297 -24.36 -8.13 19.46
C ALA A 297 -23.07 -8.87 19.10
N LEU A 298 -23.14 -10.19 18.83
CA LEU A 298 -21.97 -11.00 18.49
C LEU A 298 -21.30 -10.51 17.20
N PHE A 299 -22.08 -10.26 16.15
CA PHE A 299 -21.58 -9.72 14.88
C PHE A 299 -20.89 -8.37 15.07
N SER A 300 -21.45 -7.49 15.90
CA SER A 300 -20.86 -6.17 16.19
C SER A 300 -19.55 -6.28 16.95
N VAL A 301 -19.48 -7.18 17.95
CA VAL A 301 -18.26 -7.42 18.73
C VAL A 301 -17.17 -8.02 17.85
N VAL A 302 -17.47 -9.10 17.11
CA VAL A 302 -16.51 -9.76 16.21
C VAL A 302 -16.05 -8.82 15.10
N GLY A 303 -16.98 -8.07 14.50
CA GLY A 303 -16.65 -7.07 13.48
C GLY A 303 -15.79 -5.94 14.01
N GLY A 304 -16.08 -5.45 15.22
CA GLY A 304 -15.27 -4.44 15.91
C GLY A 304 -13.85 -4.93 16.19
N LEU A 305 -13.71 -6.16 16.71
CA LEU A 305 -12.42 -6.79 16.95
C LEU A 305 -11.62 -6.98 15.65
N ALA A 306 -12.28 -7.39 14.56
CA ALA A 306 -11.63 -7.51 13.25
C ALA A 306 -11.09 -6.16 12.77
N ILE A 307 -11.86 -5.08 12.90
CA ILE A 307 -11.44 -3.72 12.53
C ILE A 307 -10.25 -3.25 13.39
N VAL A 308 -10.30 -3.44 14.71
CA VAL A 308 -9.20 -3.08 15.62
C VAL A 308 -7.93 -3.86 15.25
N TYR A 309 -8.06 -5.16 15.04
CA TYR A 309 -6.95 -6.02 14.63
C TYR A 309 -6.31 -5.53 13.32
N MET A 310 -7.12 -5.13 12.33
CA MET A 310 -6.62 -4.58 11.08
C MET A 310 -5.85 -3.26 11.27
N LEU A 311 -6.34 -2.37 12.13
CA LEU A 311 -5.66 -1.10 12.42
C LEU A 311 -4.31 -1.34 13.12
N LEU A 312 -4.25 -2.30 14.03
CA LEU A 312 -3.00 -2.70 14.70
C LEU A 312 -2.01 -3.32 13.70
N ARG A 313 -2.49 -4.20 12.82
CA ARG A 313 -1.67 -4.88 11.79
C ARG A 313 -1.31 -4.01 10.58
N SER A 314 -1.94 -2.85 10.39
CA SER A 314 -1.57 -1.93 9.31
C SER A 314 -0.24 -1.20 9.54
N GLY A 315 0.32 -1.28 10.75
CA GLY A 315 1.64 -0.74 11.09
C GLY A 315 2.77 -1.77 10.95
N ASN A 316 4.00 -1.33 11.18
CA ASN A 316 5.22 -2.14 11.02
C ASN A 316 5.54 -3.07 12.20
N TYR A 317 4.75 -3.06 13.28
CA TYR A 317 5.08 -3.74 14.56
C TYR A 317 4.10 -4.86 14.96
N GLY A 318 3.47 -5.53 13.99
CA GLY A 318 2.55 -6.63 14.26
C GLY A 318 3.26 -7.96 14.51
N TYR A 319 2.92 -8.67 15.60
CA TYR A 319 3.37 -10.05 15.84
C TYR A 319 2.92 -10.98 14.71
N VAL A 320 3.87 -11.60 14.01
CA VAL A 320 3.61 -12.58 12.94
C VAL A 320 3.80 -13.98 13.53
N THR A 321 2.86 -14.88 13.30
CA THR A 321 3.02 -16.27 13.76
C THR A 321 4.01 -17.01 12.86
N GLU A 322 4.74 -17.99 13.38
CA GLU A 322 5.68 -18.79 12.58
C GLU A 322 4.99 -19.45 11.37
N PHE A 323 3.74 -19.86 11.52
CA PHE A 323 2.94 -20.43 10.43
C PHE A 323 2.64 -19.40 9.34
N GLU A 324 2.25 -18.18 9.74
CA GLU A 324 2.03 -17.07 8.80
C GLU A 324 3.32 -16.73 8.04
N GLU A 325 4.46 -16.74 8.73
CA GLU A 325 5.77 -16.51 8.13
C GLU A 325 6.15 -17.58 7.10
N LYS A 326 5.94 -18.86 7.40
CA LYS A 326 6.18 -19.96 6.44
C LYS A 326 5.36 -19.81 5.17
N ILE A 327 4.07 -19.46 5.29
CA ILE A 327 3.22 -19.20 4.11
C ILE A 327 3.76 -18.01 3.32
N ARG A 328 4.15 -16.93 4.00
CA ARG A 328 4.71 -15.74 3.34
C ARG A 328 5.97 -16.08 2.55
N ILE A 329 6.88 -16.85 3.13
CA ILE A 329 8.11 -17.29 2.46
C ILE A 329 7.80 -18.18 1.26
N MET A 330 6.87 -19.14 1.41
CA MET A 330 6.43 -20.00 0.30
C MET A 330 5.88 -19.17 -0.87
N LEU A 331 4.99 -18.22 -0.58
CA LEU A 331 4.40 -17.34 -1.59
C LEU A 331 5.43 -16.41 -2.24
N GLU A 332 6.38 -15.89 -1.46
CA GLU A 332 7.48 -15.07 -1.96
C GLU A 332 8.38 -15.86 -2.93
N ASN A 333 8.70 -17.12 -2.61
CA ASN A 333 9.52 -17.96 -3.47
C ASN A 333 8.80 -18.34 -4.78
N ILE A 334 7.47 -18.45 -4.77
CA ILE A 334 6.67 -18.77 -5.97
C ILE A 334 6.49 -17.54 -6.87
N PHE A 335 6.17 -16.39 -6.27
CA PHE A 335 5.71 -15.20 -7.01
C PHE A 335 6.71 -14.05 -7.05
N ILE A 336 7.89 -14.18 -6.43
CA ILE A 336 8.93 -13.14 -6.29
C ILE A 336 8.49 -11.96 -5.40
N ILE A 337 7.33 -11.36 -5.71
CA ILE A 337 6.65 -10.36 -4.88
C ILE A 337 5.47 -11.05 -4.21
N ARG A 338 5.55 -11.20 -2.89
CA ARG A 338 4.54 -11.91 -2.10
C ARG A 338 3.14 -11.29 -2.21
N PRO A 339 2.11 -12.07 -2.56
CA PRO A 339 0.70 -11.70 -2.40
C PRO A 339 0.36 -11.34 -0.95
N ARG A 340 -0.61 -10.44 -0.75
CA ARG A 340 -1.05 -10.10 0.60
C ARG A 340 -1.95 -11.21 1.16
N LEU A 341 -1.50 -11.86 2.24
CA LEU A 341 -2.23 -12.97 2.85
C LEU A 341 -3.67 -12.60 3.25
N LYS A 342 -3.89 -11.38 3.74
CA LYS A 342 -5.24 -10.88 4.07
C LYS A 342 -6.19 -10.88 2.86
N GLU A 343 -5.69 -10.55 1.68
CA GLU A 343 -6.49 -10.55 0.45
C GLU A 343 -6.77 -11.96 -0.02
N LEU A 344 -5.79 -12.86 0.06
CA LEU A 344 -5.98 -14.29 -0.25
C LEU A 344 -7.05 -14.95 0.63
N LEU A 345 -7.27 -14.44 1.86
CA LEU A 345 -8.33 -14.93 2.74
C LEU A 345 -9.68 -14.26 2.47
N PHE A 346 -9.69 -12.92 2.34
CA PHE A 346 -10.93 -12.16 2.32
C PHE A 346 -11.55 -11.98 0.93
N LEU A 347 -10.77 -11.97 -0.15
CA LEU A 347 -11.30 -11.89 -1.51
C LEU A 347 -12.13 -13.14 -1.88
N PRO A 348 -11.73 -14.38 -1.55
CA PRO A 348 -12.60 -15.54 -1.74
C PRO A 348 -13.91 -15.41 -0.96
N MET A 349 -13.89 -14.90 0.28
CA MET A 349 -15.11 -14.66 1.06
C MET A 349 -16.04 -13.65 0.36
N PHE A 350 -15.47 -12.60 -0.24
CA PHE A 350 -16.24 -11.63 -1.01
C PHE A 350 -16.98 -12.27 -2.19
N LEU A 351 -16.31 -13.15 -2.95
CA LEU A 351 -16.91 -13.89 -4.07
C LEU A 351 -17.95 -14.92 -3.58
N LEU A 352 -17.63 -15.66 -2.51
CA LEU A 352 -18.55 -16.64 -1.90
C LEU A 352 -19.84 -16.01 -1.37
N SER A 353 -19.81 -14.73 -0.99
CA SER A 353 -21.02 -14.02 -0.53
C SER A 353 -22.13 -13.96 -1.58
N ASP A 354 -21.80 -14.09 -2.87
CA ASP A 354 -22.78 -14.01 -3.96
C ASP A 354 -23.51 -15.34 -4.20
N VAL A 355 -22.80 -16.46 -4.03
CA VAL A 355 -23.30 -17.84 -4.22
C VAL A 355 -23.86 -18.48 -2.94
N THR A 356 -23.89 -17.71 -1.84
CA THR A 356 -24.39 -18.18 -0.54
C THR A 356 -25.85 -17.78 -0.36
N GLU A 357 -26.74 -18.77 -0.29
CA GLU A 357 -28.18 -18.56 -0.11
C GLU A 357 -28.55 -18.19 1.33
N ASN A 358 -27.86 -18.78 2.30
CA ASN A 358 -28.11 -18.50 3.70
C ASN A 358 -27.72 -17.06 4.03
N LYS A 359 -28.72 -16.23 4.36
CA LYS A 359 -28.55 -14.81 4.62
C LYS A 359 -27.56 -14.48 5.74
N TYR A 360 -27.50 -15.30 6.79
CA TYR A 360 -26.56 -15.12 7.89
C TYR A 360 -25.11 -15.24 7.39
N TRP A 361 -24.80 -16.34 6.71
CA TRP A 361 -23.45 -16.59 6.19
C TRP A 361 -23.07 -15.60 5.08
N LYS A 362 -24.03 -15.25 4.22
CA LYS A 362 -23.85 -14.20 3.21
C LYS A 362 -23.42 -12.87 3.84
N ASN A 363 -24.04 -12.45 4.93
CA ASN A 363 -23.71 -11.20 5.61
C ASN A 363 -22.30 -11.22 6.23
N ILE A 364 -21.91 -12.34 6.85
CA ILE A 364 -20.55 -12.52 7.39
C ILE A 364 -19.51 -12.47 6.27
N LEU A 365 -19.73 -13.25 5.21
CA LEU A 365 -18.85 -13.29 4.05
C LEU A 365 -18.74 -11.93 3.36
N LEU A 366 -19.83 -11.17 3.28
CA LEU A 366 -19.83 -9.83 2.69
C LEU A 366 -19.06 -8.82 3.55
N PHE A 367 -19.19 -8.88 4.89
CA PHE A 367 -18.44 -8.03 5.79
C PHE A 367 -16.93 -8.29 5.68
N PHE A 368 -16.49 -9.54 5.84
CA PHE A 368 -15.08 -9.88 5.69
C PHE A 368 -14.60 -9.66 4.26
N GLY A 369 -15.45 -9.93 3.26
CA GLY A 369 -15.16 -9.63 1.87
C GLY A 369 -14.92 -8.15 1.57
N SER A 370 -15.61 -7.25 2.28
CA SER A 370 -15.41 -5.80 2.16
C SER A 370 -13.98 -5.38 2.58
N ILE A 371 -13.40 -6.09 3.54
CA ILE A 371 -11.99 -5.89 3.95
C ILE A 371 -11.04 -6.30 2.81
N GLY A 372 -11.33 -7.42 2.15
CA GLY A 372 -10.53 -7.91 1.01
C GLY A 372 -10.48 -6.91 -0.14
N VAL A 373 -11.64 -6.41 -0.57
CA VAL A 373 -11.70 -5.47 -1.71
C VAL A 373 -11.11 -4.10 -1.38
N VAL A 374 -11.26 -3.60 -0.15
CA VAL A 374 -10.60 -2.35 0.28
C VAL A 374 -9.09 -2.52 0.35
N SER A 375 -8.62 -3.72 0.65
CA SER A 375 -7.18 -4.00 0.66
C SER A 375 -6.56 -3.81 -0.72
N ILE A 376 -7.27 -4.16 -1.81
CA ILE A 376 -6.83 -3.87 -3.20
C ILE A 376 -6.54 -2.37 -3.36
N PHE A 377 -7.46 -1.51 -2.92
CA PHE A 377 -7.25 -0.06 -2.95
C PHE A 377 -6.06 0.37 -2.05
N ASN A 378 -6.00 -0.16 -0.83
CA ASN A 378 -4.98 0.18 0.16
C ASN A 378 -3.55 -0.09 -0.34
N SER A 379 -3.38 -1.09 -1.22
CA SER A 379 -2.11 -1.43 -1.84
C SER A 379 -1.45 -0.30 -2.60
N PHE A 380 -2.27 0.60 -3.15
CA PHE A 380 -1.85 1.75 -3.94
C PHE A 380 -1.67 3.03 -3.12
N CYS A 381 -2.07 3.04 -1.84
CA CYS A 381 -1.93 4.21 -0.97
C CYS A 381 -0.50 4.48 -0.52
N HIS A 382 0.42 3.55 -0.75
CA HIS A 382 1.83 3.67 -0.38
C HIS A 382 2.67 3.96 -1.62
N MET A 383 3.16 5.21 -1.77
CA MET A 383 3.93 5.68 -2.93
C MET A 383 5.38 5.17 -2.98
N LYS A 384 5.78 4.37 -1.99
CA LYS A 384 7.16 3.90 -1.82
C LYS A 384 7.60 2.95 -2.91
N ALA A 385 6.68 2.12 -3.39
CA ALA A 385 6.97 1.07 -4.37
C ALA A 385 6.73 1.59 -5.80
N PRO A 386 7.49 1.10 -6.80
CA PRO A 386 7.16 1.31 -8.20
C PRO A 386 5.76 0.80 -8.53
N MET A 387 5.07 1.47 -9.45
CA MET A 387 3.72 1.11 -9.86
C MET A 387 3.64 -0.32 -10.37
N PHE A 388 4.62 -0.74 -11.18
CA PHE A 388 4.61 -2.10 -11.74
C PHE A 388 4.72 -3.17 -10.64
N THR A 389 5.46 -2.93 -9.56
CA THR A 389 5.54 -3.85 -8.41
C THR A 389 4.18 -3.98 -7.74
N VAL A 390 3.51 -2.85 -7.49
CA VAL A 390 2.19 -2.83 -6.85
C VAL A 390 1.17 -3.53 -7.73
N VAL A 391 1.10 -3.17 -9.02
CA VAL A 391 0.17 -3.77 -9.99
C VAL A 391 0.39 -5.27 -10.11
N TYR A 392 1.64 -5.72 -10.28
CA TYR A 392 1.97 -7.14 -10.35
C TYR A 392 1.45 -7.89 -9.13
N ARG A 393 1.76 -7.40 -7.92
CA ARG A 393 1.33 -8.03 -6.67
C ARG A 393 -0.18 -8.11 -6.58
N GLU A 394 -0.92 -7.04 -6.90
CA GLU A 394 -2.38 -7.05 -6.83
C GLU A 394 -2.99 -8.01 -7.84
N VAL A 395 -2.49 -8.03 -9.08
CA VAL A 395 -2.97 -8.95 -10.13
C VAL A 395 -2.75 -10.39 -9.71
N VAL A 396 -1.54 -10.74 -9.25
CA VAL A 396 -1.24 -12.10 -8.75
C VAL A 396 -2.12 -12.44 -7.54
N THR A 397 -2.29 -11.52 -6.60
CA THR A 397 -3.12 -11.75 -5.41
C THR A 397 -4.57 -12.04 -5.77
N VAL A 398 -5.13 -11.27 -6.72
CA VAL A 398 -6.49 -11.49 -7.23
C VAL A 398 -6.60 -12.83 -7.97
N LEU A 399 -5.64 -13.18 -8.84
CA LEU A 399 -5.64 -14.46 -9.56
C LEU A 399 -5.60 -15.66 -8.60
N VAL A 400 -4.71 -15.62 -7.60
CA VAL A 400 -4.60 -16.69 -6.59
C VAL A 400 -5.87 -16.75 -5.73
N ALA A 401 -6.44 -15.61 -5.34
CA ALA A 401 -7.72 -15.57 -4.63
C ALA A 401 -8.88 -16.18 -5.45
N MET A 402 -8.91 -15.93 -6.76
CA MET A 402 -9.90 -16.56 -7.66
C MET A 402 -9.69 -18.08 -7.76
N ALA A 403 -8.44 -18.55 -7.79
CA ALA A 403 -8.15 -19.98 -7.75
C ALA A 403 -8.62 -20.62 -6.44
N ILE A 404 -8.35 -19.98 -5.30
CA ILE A 404 -8.84 -20.43 -3.98
C ILE A 404 -10.38 -20.47 -3.98
N TYR A 405 -11.03 -19.43 -4.49
CA TYR A 405 -12.49 -19.39 -4.64
C TYR A 405 -13.02 -20.57 -5.45
N ALA A 406 -12.43 -20.85 -6.62
CA ALA A 406 -12.83 -21.98 -7.48
C ALA A 406 -12.66 -23.33 -6.77
N ILE A 407 -11.55 -23.54 -6.05
CA ILE A 407 -11.33 -24.76 -5.26
C ILE A 407 -12.40 -24.93 -4.19
N VAL A 408 -12.73 -23.86 -3.45
CA VAL A 408 -13.77 -23.92 -2.42
C VAL A 408 -15.15 -24.24 -3.00
N LEU A 409 -15.47 -23.71 -4.19
CA LEU A 409 -16.71 -24.06 -4.89
C LEU A 409 -16.76 -25.54 -5.28
N ILE A 410 -15.67 -26.07 -5.85
CA ILE A 410 -15.59 -27.49 -6.23
C ILE A 410 -15.79 -28.37 -4.99
N ILE A 411 -15.12 -28.05 -3.88
CA ILE A 411 -15.27 -28.79 -2.62
C ILE A 411 -16.72 -28.73 -2.11
N LYS A 412 -17.34 -27.54 -2.12
CA LYS A 412 -18.75 -27.37 -1.74
C LYS A 412 -19.65 -28.27 -2.58
N ASP A 413 -19.46 -28.27 -3.90
CA ASP A 413 -20.28 -29.09 -4.81
C ASP A 413 -20.07 -30.58 -4.62
N LEU A 414 -18.82 -31.02 -4.39
CA LEU A 414 -18.52 -32.42 -4.07
C LEU A 414 -19.19 -32.87 -2.77
N ILE A 415 -19.18 -32.02 -1.73
CA ILE A 415 -19.87 -32.31 -0.46
C ILE A 415 -21.39 -32.40 -0.68
N LEU A 416 -21.98 -31.51 -1.48
CA LEU A 416 -23.41 -31.57 -1.78
C LEU A 416 -23.81 -32.84 -2.53
N VAL A 417 -22.99 -33.28 -3.49
CA VAL A 417 -23.16 -34.57 -4.18
C VAL A 417 -23.05 -35.72 -3.19
N TRP A 418 -22.00 -35.74 -2.37
CA TRP A 418 -21.76 -36.82 -1.41
C TRP A 418 -22.84 -36.91 -0.31
N THR A 419 -23.41 -35.79 0.10
CA THR A 419 -24.48 -35.74 1.11
C THR A 419 -25.89 -35.95 0.52
N GLY A 420 -26.02 -36.18 -0.79
CA GLY A 420 -27.31 -36.42 -1.44
C GLY A 420 -28.27 -35.23 -1.40
N LYS A 421 -27.75 -34.01 -1.25
CA LYS A 421 -28.55 -32.77 -1.18
C LYS A 421 -28.67 -32.05 -2.53
N LYS A 422 -28.37 -32.74 -3.64
CA LYS A 422 -28.45 -32.22 -5.01
C LYS A 422 -29.61 -32.86 -5.76
#